data_AF-A0A1E3VYL0-F1
#
_entry.id   AF-A0A1E3VYL0-F1
#
_cell.length_a   1.000
_cell.length_b   1.000
_cell.length_c   1.000
_cell.angle_alpha   90.00
_cell.angle_beta   90.00
_cell.angle_gamma   90.00
#
_symmetry.space_group_name_H-M   'P 1'
#
loop_
_entity.id
_entity.type
_entity.pdbx_description
1 polymer ?
#
loop_
_entity_poly.entity_id
_entity_poly.type
_entity_poly.pdbx_seq_one_letter_code
_entity_poly.pdbx_strand_id
1 'polypeptide(L)' 'MEDMMETVGVAHFDVVDLDGGKSYVRARVNCHACRSKDECRKWLAGNAEGEPQSFCPNANLFQVVKG' A
#
# COMPACT_ATOMS: atom_id res chain seq x y z
N MET A 1 0.59 -0.33 6.78
CA MET A 1 0.83 0.22 5.42
C MET A 1 2.16 -0.27 4.90
N GLU A 2 3.22 -0.14 5.68
CA GLU A 2 4.58 -0.59 5.33
C GLU A 2 4.61 -2.06 4.90
N ASP A 3 4.06 -2.98 5.70
CA ASP A 3 3.98 -4.40 5.32
C ASP A 3 3.33 -4.62 3.95
N MET A 4 2.25 -3.89 3.64
CA MET A 4 1.59 -3.98 2.33
C MET A 4 2.47 -3.47 1.20
N MET A 5 3.23 -2.40 1.42
CA MET A 5 4.17 -1.87 0.41
C MET A 5 5.31 -2.85 0.18
N GLU A 6 5.87 -3.41 1.25
CA GLU A 6 6.92 -4.43 1.18
C GLU A 6 6.46 -5.67 0.41
N THR A 7 5.32 -6.27 0.79
CA THR A 7 4.78 -7.47 0.14
C THR A 7 4.48 -7.24 -1.34
N VAL A 8 4.07 -6.04 -1.75
CA VAL A 8 3.79 -5.77 -3.18
C VAL A 8 4.98 -5.19 -3.95
N GLY A 9 6.14 -5.08 -3.32
CA GLY A 9 7.38 -4.62 -3.95
C GLY A 9 7.44 -3.11 -4.23
N VAL A 10 6.76 -2.29 -3.43
CA VAL A 10 6.77 -0.83 -3.53
C VAL A 10 7.77 -0.25 -2.52
N ALA A 11 8.79 0.45 -3.00
CA ALA A 11 9.76 1.08 -2.12
C ALA A 11 9.16 2.34 -1.46
N HIS A 12 9.46 2.53 -0.18
CA HIS A 12 8.95 3.66 0.59
C HIS A 12 9.32 5.02 -0.03
N PHE A 13 10.57 5.16 -0.48
CA PHE A 13 11.07 6.41 -1.05
C PHE A 13 10.38 6.76 -2.37
N ASP A 14 10.08 5.77 -3.22
CA ASP A 14 9.35 6.00 -4.47
C ASP A 14 7.96 6.60 -4.20
N VAL A 15 7.28 6.18 -3.13
CA VAL A 15 5.98 6.76 -2.74
C VAL A 15 6.11 8.16 -2.15
N VAL A 16 7.20 8.43 -1.42
CA VAL A 16 7.47 9.73 -0.80
C VAL A 16 7.86 10.77 -1.85
N ASP A 17 8.64 10.40 -2.86
CA ASP A 17 9.08 11.34 -3.91
C ASP A 17 7.94 11.71 -4.88
N LEU A 18 6.86 10.92 -4.92
CA LEU A 18 5.67 11.25 -5.70
C LEU A 18 4.91 12.47 -5.18
N ASP A 19 4.67 13.44 -6.07
CA ASP A 19 3.88 14.65 -5.81
C ASP A 19 4.37 15.41 -4.55
N GLY A 20 5.69 15.41 -4.33
CA GLY A 20 6.32 16.05 -3.16
C GLY A 20 5.82 15.51 -1.83
N GLY A 21 5.53 14.20 -1.74
CA GLY A 21 5.11 13.52 -0.51
C GLY A 21 3.61 13.57 -0.21
N LYS A 22 2.81 14.32 -0.96
CA LYS A 22 1.36 14.40 -0.73
C LYS A 22 0.67 13.06 -0.92
N SER A 23 1.08 12.29 -1.94
CA SER A 23 0.57 10.95 -2.23
C SER A 23 0.81 10.01 -1.04
N TYR A 24 2.00 10.07 -0.45
CA TYR A 24 2.33 9.31 0.75
C TYR A 24 1.46 9.67 1.96
N VAL A 25 1.32 10.96 2.26
CA VAL A 25 0.49 11.44 3.38
C VAL A 25 -0.96 10.99 3.21
N ARG A 26 -1.52 11.14 2.01
CA ARG A 26 -2.89 10.69 1.70
C ARG A 26 -3.03 9.18 1.84
N ALA A 27 -2.07 8.41 1.36
CA ALA A 27 -2.08 6.95 1.46
C ALA A 27 -2.02 6.47 2.91
N ARG A 28 -1.25 7.14 3.78
CA ARG A 28 -1.24 6.85 5.21
C ARG A 28 -2.59 7.12 5.86
N VAL A 29 -3.24 8.25 5.55
CA VAL A 29 -4.58 8.56 6.05
C VAL A 29 -5.60 7.51 5.58
N ASN A 30 -5.58 7.15 4.29
CA ASN A 30 -6.45 6.10 3.73
C ASN A 30 -6.25 4.75 4.43
N CYS A 31 -5.00 4.33 4.63
CA CYS A 31 -4.69 3.07 5.32
C CYS A 31 -5.15 3.11 6.78
N HIS A 32 -4.98 4.23 7.47
CA HIS A 32 -5.39 4.39 8.85
C HIS A 32 -6.92 4.30 9.01
N ALA A 33 -7.67 4.93 8.10
CA ALA A 33 -9.13 4.94 8.07
C ALA A 33 -9.76 3.68 7.41
N CYS A 34 -8.94 2.79 6.84
CA CYS A 34 -9.41 1.60 6.14
C CYS A 34 -10.21 0.67 7.06
N ARG A 35 -11.31 0.11 6.54
CA ARG A 35 -12.17 -0.87 7.24
C ARG A 35 -11.80 -2.32 6.95
N SER A 36 -11.05 -2.59 5.88
CA SER A 36 -10.61 -3.94 5.49
C SER A 36 -9.33 -4.39 6.19
N LYS A 37 -9.08 -3.93 7.43
CA LYS A 37 -7.83 -4.22 8.16
C LYS A 37 -7.67 -5.72 8.44
N ASP A 38 -8.76 -6.43 8.70
CA ASP A 38 -8.73 -7.87 9.02
C ASP A 38 -8.42 -8.71 7.79
N GLU A 39 -9.03 -8.37 6.65
CA GLU A 39 -8.73 -8.98 5.35
C GLU A 39 -7.28 -8.73 4.95
N CYS A 40 -6.80 -7.50 5.11
CA CYS A 40 -5.42 -7.12 4.87
C CYS A 40 -4.44 -7.95 5.72
N ARG A 41 -4.67 -8.07 7.04
CA ARG A 41 -3.79 -8.87 7.92
C ARG A 41 -3.79 -10.34 7.56
N LYS A 42 -4.94 -10.93 7.22
CA LYS A 42 -5.03 -12.33 6.77
C LYS A 42 -4.27 -12.55 5.47
N TRP A 43 -4.38 -11.63 4.53
CA TRP A 43 -3.67 -11.70 3.27
C TRP A 43 -2.15 -11.57 3.49
N LEU A 44 -1.69 -10.57 4.24
CA LEU A 44 -0.26 -10.38 4.55
C LEU A 44 0.36 -11.57 5.29
N ALA A 45 -0.38 -12.22 6.20
CA ALA A 45 0.12 -13.39 6.91
C ALA A 45 0.36 -14.61 5.99
N GLY A 46 -0.30 -14.67 4.82
CA GLY A 46 -0.20 -15.77 3.88
C GLY A 46 0.65 -15.47 2.63
N ASN A 47 1.15 -14.25 2.47
CA ASN A 47 1.83 -13.82 1.25
C ASN A 47 3.10 -13.04 1.60
N ALA A 48 4.25 -13.53 1.10
CA ALA A 48 5.53 -12.81 1.19
C ALA A 48 5.75 -11.87 -0.02
N GLU A 49 5.10 -12.16 -1.14
CA GLU A 49 5.12 -11.37 -2.36
C GLU A 49 3.72 -11.35 -3.01
N GLY A 50 3.39 -10.31 -3.76
CA GLY A 50 2.14 -10.29 -4.51
C GLY A 50 1.83 -8.98 -5.23
N GLU A 51 0.60 -8.90 -5.74
CA GLU A 51 0.08 -7.70 -6.39
C GLU A 51 -0.80 -6.86 -5.43
N PRO A 52 -0.92 -5.55 -5.68
CA PRO A 52 -1.84 -4.69 -4.93
C PRO A 52 -3.28 -5.21 -4.99
N GLN A 53 -3.82 -5.54 -3.82
CA GLN A 53 -5.14 -6.15 -3.68
C GLN A 53 -6.27 -5.13 -3.76
N SER A 54 -7.39 -5.48 -4.40
CA SER A 54 -8.54 -4.59 -4.62
C SER A 54 -9.22 -4.10 -3.32
N PHE A 55 -9.09 -4.82 -2.21
CA PHE A 55 -9.58 -4.37 -0.90
C PHE A 55 -8.75 -3.20 -0.33
N CYS A 56 -7.51 -3.01 -0.79
CA CYS A 56 -6.61 -2.01 -0.27
C CYS A 56 -6.94 -0.64 -0.92
N PRO A 57 -7.27 0.40 -0.13
CA PRO A 57 -7.62 1.71 -0.69
C PRO A 57 -6.44 2.40 -1.40
N ASN A 58 -5.22 1.90 -1.20
CA ASN A 58 -4.00 2.39 -1.83
C ASN A 58 -3.54 1.52 -3.01
N ALA A 59 -4.32 0.52 -3.42
CA ALA A 59 -3.92 -0.43 -4.45
C ALA A 59 -3.53 0.25 -5.76
N ASN A 60 -4.35 1.21 -6.22
CA ASN A 60 -4.06 1.97 -7.44
C ASN A 60 -2.77 2.78 -7.32
N LEU A 61 -2.50 3.38 -6.16
CA LEU A 61 -1.24 4.10 -5.94
C LEU A 61 -0.06 3.12 -6.08
N PHE A 62 -0.13 1.97 -5.41
CA PHE A 62 0.93 0.96 -5.45
C PHE A 62 1.16 0.40 -6.87
N GLN A 63 0.09 0.21 -7.65
CA GLN A 63 0.20 -0.18 -9.07
C GLN A 63 0.92 0.88 -9.90
N VAL A 64 0.63 2.16 -9.66
CA VAL A 64 1.30 3.27 -10.37
C VAL A 64 2.78 3.37 -10.00
N VAL A 65 3.14 3.13 -8.73
CA VAL A 65 4.54 3.24 -8.26
C VAL A 65 5.39 2.05 -8.71
N LYS A 66 4.80 0.86 -8.80
CA LYS A 66 5.51 -0.37 -9.21
C LYS A 66 5.87 -0.40 -10.71
N GLY A 67 5.27 0.50 -11.51
CA GLY A 67 5.40 0.58 -12.96
C GLY A 67 6.70 1.24 -13.43
#